data_AF-A0A699ZI84-F1
#
_entry.id   AF-A0A699ZI84-F1
#
_cell.length_a   1.000
_cell.length_b   1.000
_cell.length_c   1.000
_cell.angle_alpha   90.00
_cell.angle_beta   90.00
_cell.angle_gamma   90.00
#
_symmetry.space_group_name_H-M   'P 1'
#
loop_
_entity.id
_entity.type
_entity.pdbx_description
1 polymer ?
#
loop_
_entity_poly.entity_id
_entity_poly.type
_entity_poly.pdbx_seq_one_letter_code
_entity_poly.pdbx_strand_id
1 'polypeptide(L)'
;MAEDAAVKEMGQPPGAESQDVPAVLSDAQLDKLCAEADLFALVSHTFWGIWALVQARYSPIDFDYLEYSAMRWREYHRRKPDTFTAAKQAFLPAA
;
A
#
# COMPACT_ATOMS: atom_id res chain seq x y z
N MET A 1 51.57 -6.05 47.86
CA MET A 1 51.43 -5.42 46.53
C MET A 1 50.27 -6.17 45.89
N ALA A 2 48.99 -5.81 46.09
CA ALA A 2 48.33 -4.57 45.65
C ALA A 2 48.66 -4.33 44.17
N GLU A 3 47.74 -4.23 43.21
CA GLU A 3 46.41 -3.58 43.20
C GLU A 3 45.43 -4.48 42.42
N ASP A 4 44.20 -4.74 42.85
CA ASP A 4 43.09 -3.85 43.19
C ASP A 4 42.51 -3.08 42.00
N ALA A 5 41.18 -3.05 42.00
CA ALA A 5 40.29 -2.59 40.97
C ALA A 5 40.60 -1.18 40.46
N ALA A 6 40.50 -0.97 39.14
CA ALA A 6 39.98 0.28 38.58
C ALA A 6 39.86 0.23 37.05
N VAL A 7 38.63 0.45 36.56
CA VAL A 7 38.28 1.53 35.61
C VAL A 7 38.92 1.41 34.21
N LYS A 8 38.15 1.23 33.13
CA LYS A 8 37.27 2.30 32.65
C LYS A 8 36.31 1.80 31.58
N GLU A 9 35.03 1.96 31.88
CA GLU A 9 33.93 2.23 30.94
C GLU A 9 34.43 2.94 29.66
N MET A 10 34.54 2.21 28.55
CA MET A 10 34.54 2.84 27.23
C MET A 10 33.08 3.16 26.90
N GLY A 11 32.68 4.34 27.34
CA GLY A 11 31.37 4.91 27.06
C GLY A 11 31.08 4.86 25.55
N GLN A 12 29.88 4.37 25.25
CA GLN A 12 29.21 4.54 23.97
C GLN A 12 29.40 5.98 23.48
N PRO A 13 29.77 6.22 22.20
CA PRO A 13 29.87 7.59 21.70
C PRO A 13 28.51 8.30 21.86
N PRO A 14 28.48 9.49 22.49
CA PRO A 14 27.25 10.25 22.62
C PRO A 14 26.94 10.88 21.28
N GLY A 15 25.73 10.65 20.76
CA GLY A 15 25.28 11.24 19.50
C GLY A 15 25.20 10.29 18.32
N ALA A 16 25.09 8.98 18.54
CA ALA A 16 24.33 8.17 17.60
C ALA A 16 22.86 8.60 17.73
N GLU A 17 22.49 9.67 17.01
CA GLU A 17 21.11 9.92 16.64
C GLU A 17 20.56 8.54 16.22
N SER A 18 19.56 8.07 16.94
CA SER A 18 18.81 6.89 16.54
C SER A 18 18.24 7.23 15.18
N GLN A 19 18.99 6.86 14.13
CA GLN A 19 18.44 6.80 12.81
C GLN A 19 17.25 5.86 12.97
N ASP A 20 16.06 6.44 12.91
CA ASP A 20 14.80 5.72 12.84
C ASP A 20 14.85 4.91 11.56
N VAL A 21 15.55 3.78 11.61
CA VAL A 21 15.41 2.72 10.62
C VAL A 21 13.94 2.37 10.69
N PRO A 22 13.17 2.56 9.59
CA PRO A 22 11.74 2.27 9.62
C PRO A 22 11.58 0.85 10.13
N ALA A 23 10.84 0.68 11.24
CA ALA A 23 10.61 -0.63 11.81
C ALA A 23 10.13 -1.57 10.70
N VAL A 24 10.83 -2.69 10.50
CA VAL A 24 10.46 -3.71 9.51
C VAL A 24 9.01 -4.10 9.79
N LEU A 25 8.12 -3.89 8.83
CA LEU A 25 6.70 -4.22 8.98
C LEU A 25 6.54 -5.72 9.21
N SER A 26 5.65 -6.11 10.13
CA SER A 26 5.23 -7.51 10.23
C SER A 26 4.42 -7.91 9.00
N ASP A 27 4.43 -9.21 8.67
CA ASP A 27 3.66 -9.76 7.55
C ASP A 27 2.18 -9.35 7.62
N ALA A 28 1.59 -9.38 8.82
CA ALA A 28 0.20 -8.95 9.03
C ALA A 28 -0.05 -7.45 8.75
N GLN A 29 0.94 -6.58 8.98
CA GLN A 29 0.84 -5.17 8.62
C GLN A 29 0.99 -4.98 7.12
N LEU A 30 1.90 -5.73 6.49
CA LEU A 30 2.09 -5.71 5.04
C LEU A 30 0.82 -6.18 4.31
N ASP A 31 0.20 -7.28 4.75
CA ASP A 31 -1.03 -7.82 4.18
C ASP A 31 -2.18 -6.81 4.23
N LYS A 32 -2.32 -6.08 5.35
CA LYS A 32 -3.31 -5.00 5.48
C LYS A 32 -3.07 -3.87 4.49
N LEU A 33 -1.83 -3.44 4.34
CA LEU A 33 -1.48 -2.37 3.40
C LEU A 33 -1.73 -2.79 1.94
N CYS A 34 -1.39 -4.03 1.60
CA CYS A 34 -1.68 -4.59 0.28
C CYS A 34 -3.19 -4.67 0.02
N ALA A 35 -3.98 -5.16 0.99
CA ALA A 35 -5.43 -5.23 0.87
C ALA A 35 -6.08 -3.85 0.72
N GLU A 36 -5.58 -2.84 1.43
CA GLU A 36 -6.01 -1.45 1.26
C GLU A 36 -5.70 -0.93 -0.14
N ALA A 37 -4.46 -1.11 -0.61
CA ALA A 37 -4.04 -0.68 -1.94
C ALA A 37 -4.88 -1.33 -3.05
N ASP A 38 -5.21 -2.62 -2.91
CA ASP A 38 -6.08 -3.32 -3.86
C ASP A 38 -7.51 -2.75 -3.89
N LEU A 39 -8.07 -2.40 -2.74
CA LEU A 39 -9.38 -1.73 -2.67
C LEU A 39 -9.35 -0.38 -3.39
N PHE A 40 -8.32 0.43 -3.15
CA PHE A 40 -8.16 1.71 -3.86
C PHE A 40 -7.93 1.52 -5.36
N ALA A 41 -7.31 0.42 -5.77
CA ALA A 41 -7.19 0.10 -7.18
C ALA A 41 -8.57 -0.19 -7.83
N LEU A 42 -9.49 -0.86 -7.14
CA LEU A 42 -10.89 -1.01 -7.61
C LEU A 42 -11.61 0.34 -7.72
N VAL A 43 -11.42 1.23 -6.74
CA VAL A 43 -11.96 2.60 -6.78
C VAL A 43 -11.38 3.36 -7.98
N SER A 44 -10.08 3.23 -8.23
CA SER A 44 -9.39 3.82 -9.38
C SER A 44 -9.95 3.29 -10.70
N HIS A 45 -10.24 1.98 -10.83
CA HIS A 45 -10.87 1.46 -12.04
C HIS A 45 -12.25 2.08 -12.30
N THR A 46 -13.08 2.18 -11.26
CA THR A 46 -14.40 2.84 -11.32
C THR A 46 -14.26 4.32 -11.73
N PHE A 47 -13.39 5.07 -11.06
CA PHE A 47 -13.18 6.49 -11.30
C PHE A 47 -12.77 6.76 -12.75
N TRP A 48 -11.74 6.06 -13.23
CA TRP A 48 -11.23 6.25 -14.59
C TRP A 48 -12.18 5.69 -15.66
N GLY A 49 -12.98 4.67 -15.33
CA GLY A 49 -14.05 4.18 -16.20
C GLY A 49 -15.14 5.22 -16.42
N ILE A 50 -15.59 5.91 -15.37
CA ILE A 50 -16.57 7.01 -15.45
C ILE A 50 -15.97 8.22 -16.16
N TRP A 51 -14.75 8.62 -15.79
CA TRP A 51 -14.04 9.73 -16.44
C TRP A 51 -13.98 9.53 -17.96
N ALA A 52 -13.67 8.30 -18.41
CA ALA A 52 -13.59 7.99 -19.82
C ALA A 52 -14.94 8.11 -20.54
N LEU A 53 -16.05 7.67 -19.92
CA LEU A 53 -17.38 7.86 -20.51
C LEU A 53 -17.72 9.34 -20.72
N VAL A 54 -17.35 10.20 -19.77
CA VAL A 54 -17.50 11.65 -19.92
C VAL A 54 -16.61 12.16 -21.05
N GLN A 55 -15.34 11.75 -21.09
CA GLN A 55 -14.40 12.18 -22.13
C GLN A 55 -14.79 11.75 -23.54
N ALA A 56 -15.45 10.60 -23.71
CA ALA A 56 -15.95 10.16 -25.00
C ALA A 56 -16.89 11.19 -25.67
N ARG A 57 -17.54 12.07 -24.89
CA ARG A 57 -18.39 13.14 -25.42
C ARG A 57 -17.69 14.49 -25.57
N TYR A 58 -16.78 14.82 -24.65
CA TYR A 58 -16.28 16.19 -24.48
C TYR A 58 -14.81 16.39 -24.83
N SER A 59 -14.02 15.33 -24.87
CA SER A 59 -12.58 15.46 -25.13
C SER A 59 -12.32 15.81 -26.61
N PRO A 60 -11.43 16.76 -26.89
CA PRO A 60 -10.95 17.02 -28.25
C PRO A 60 -9.83 16.06 -28.69
N ILE A 61 -9.36 15.17 -27.80
CA ILE A 61 -8.25 14.26 -28.08
C ILE A 61 -8.76 13.03 -28.85
N ASP A 62 -8.07 12.67 -29.94
CA ASP A 62 -8.32 11.45 -30.70
C ASP A 62 -7.84 10.21 -29.92
N PHE A 63 -8.75 9.65 -29.14
CA PHE A 63 -8.51 8.48 -28.29
C PHE A 63 -9.80 7.68 -28.12
N ASP A 64 -9.70 6.35 -28.11
CA ASP A 64 -10.86 5.48 -27.90
C ASP A 64 -11.25 5.39 -26.42
N TYR A 65 -12.00 6.40 -25.98
CA TYR A 65 -12.49 6.50 -24.61
C TYR A 65 -13.52 5.42 -24.25
N LEU A 66 -14.28 4.90 -25.22
CA LEU A 66 -15.27 3.86 -24.95
C LEU A 66 -14.59 2.52 -24.67
N GLU A 67 -13.62 2.13 -25.49
CA GLU A 67 -12.85 0.91 -25.24
C GLU A 67 -12.01 1.05 -23.96
N TYR A 68 -11.40 2.22 -23.71
CA TYR A 68 -10.70 2.44 -22.44
C TYR A 68 -11.65 2.30 -21.24
N SER A 69 -12.86 2.87 -21.29
CA SER A 69 -13.85 2.69 -20.23
C SER A 69 -14.20 1.20 -20.04
N ALA A 70 -14.49 0.49 -21.12
CA ALA A 70 -14.81 -0.94 -21.09
C ALA A 70 -13.67 -1.77 -20.48
N MET A 71 -12.43 -1.48 -20.85
CA MET A 71 -11.23 -2.10 -20.28
C MET A 71 -11.14 -1.86 -18.77
N ARG A 72 -11.38 -0.64 -18.28
CA ARG A 72 -11.35 -0.32 -16.84
C ARG A 72 -12.42 -1.10 -16.06
N TRP A 73 -13.64 -1.18 -16.59
CA TRP A 73 -14.72 -1.94 -15.96
C TRP A 73 -14.47 -3.45 -15.97
N ARG A 74 -13.94 -3.98 -17.06
CA ARG A 74 -13.55 -5.40 -17.16
C ARG A 74 -12.54 -5.76 -16.07
N GLU A 75 -11.54 -4.90 -15.87
CA GLU A 75 -10.51 -5.12 -14.84
C GLU A 75 -11.06 -4.97 -13.42
N TYR A 76 -11.94 -3.99 -13.18
CA TYR A 76 -12.68 -3.89 -11.92
C TYR A 76 -13.40 -5.20 -11.60
N HIS A 77 -14.22 -5.71 -12.53
CA HIS A 77 -14.99 -6.93 -12.31
C HIS A 77 -14.10 -8.17 -12.16
N ARG A 78 -12.98 -8.22 -12.88
CA ARG A 78 -12.01 -9.32 -12.77
C ARG A 78 -11.36 -9.39 -11.39
N ARG A 79 -10.95 -8.25 -10.83
CA ARG A 79 -10.23 -8.18 -9.54
C ARG A 79 -11.13 -8.20 -8.32
N LYS A 80 -12.37 -7.71 -8.46
CA LYS A 80 -13.32 -7.50 -7.36
C LYS A 80 -13.46 -8.70 -6.42
N PRO A 81 -13.61 -9.97 -6.86
CA PRO A 81 -13.78 -11.11 -5.95
C PRO A 81 -12.57 -11.34 -5.05
N ASP A 82 -11.37 -11.33 -5.63
CA ASP A 82 -10.12 -11.60 -4.92
C ASP A 82 -9.79 -10.47 -3.96
N THR A 83 -9.92 -9.21 -4.40
CA THR A 83 -9.71 -8.03 -3.56
C THR A 83 -10.65 -8.02 -2.35
N PHE A 84 -11.93 -8.36 -2.52
CA PHE A 84 -12.85 -8.44 -1.38
C PHE A 84 -12.55 -9.61 -0.44
N THR A 85 -12.00 -10.70 -0.97
CA THR A 85 -11.56 -11.83 -0.15
C THR A 85 -10.36 -11.45 0.71
N ALA A 86 -9.33 -10.85 0.10
CA ALA A 86 -8.15 -10.35 0.81
C ALA A 86 -8.51 -9.28 1.84
N ALA A 87 -9.39 -8.33 1.50
CA ALA A 87 -9.84 -7.29 2.42
C ALA A 87 -10.58 -7.87 3.65
N LYS A 88 -11.43 -8.89 3.47
CA LYS A 88 -12.07 -9.56 4.61
C LYS A 88 -11.03 -10.20 5.52
N GLN A 89 -10.06 -10.93 4.97
CA GLN A 89 -9.01 -11.56 5.76
C GLN A 89 -8.15 -10.54 6.51
N ALA A 90 -7.82 -9.43 5.87
CA ALA A 90 -6.96 -8.39 6.44
C ALA A 90 -7.65 -7.53 7.52
N PHE A 91 -8.94 -7.22 7.35
CA PHE A 91 -9.64 -6.24 8.19
C PHE A 91 -10.73 -6.83 9.09
N LEU A 92 -11.21 -8.04 8.82
CA LEU A 92 -12.27 -8.72 9.60
C LEU A 92 -11.80 -10.13 9.97
N PRO A 93 -10.90 -10.27 10.96
CA PRO A 93 -10.47 -11.59 11.40
C PRO A 93 -11.66 -12.39 11.95
N ALA A 94 -11.65 -13.70 11.74
CA ALA A 94 -12.64 -14.60 12.32
C ALA A 94 -12.61 -14.48 13.86
N ALA A 95 -13.80 -14.37 14.46
CA ALA A 95 -14.00 -14.30 15.91
C ALA A 95 -13.65 -15.62 16.61
#